data_AF-A0A2V9ZWR4-F1
#
_entry.id   AF-A0A2V9ZWR4-F1
#
_cell.length_a   1.000
_cell.length_b   1.000
_cell.length_c   1.000
_cell.angle_alpha   90.00
_cell.angle_beta   90.00
_cell.angle_gamma   90.00
#
_symmetry.space_group_name_H-M   'P 1'
#
loop_
_entity.id
_entity.type
_entity.pdbx_description
1 polymer ?
#
loop_
_entity_poly.entity_id
_entity_poly.type
_entity_poly.pdbx_seq_one_letter_code
_entity_poly.pdbx_strand_id
1 'polypeptide(L)'
;MSTDLHAQARTLLDRGDAPGISPAEQAWLHEHLRQCDPCRCYAELTARAIQGLSSFSFTVDPGLAARTQAALTRRAQQMEAERARRSMYLRGFALACLFTVIGSLLAWPGWAYVARRAQLAPWEWQLGFSLFWVLPSASIAMLLLVGMALGNGRSNVRSLA
;
A
#
# COMPACT_ATOMS: atom_id res chain seq x y z
N MET A 1 37.46 30.90 -21.32
CA MET A 1 37.03 30.42 -19.99
C MET A 1 35.80 31.16 -19.44
N SER A 2 35.38 32.31 -19.98
CA SER A 2 34.15 33.01 -19.53
C SER A 2 32.84 32.39 -20.06
N THR A 3 32.88 31.75 -21.22
CA THR A 3 31.71 31.11 -21.84
C THR A 3 31.15 29.96 -21.00
N ASP A 4 32.01 29.14 -20.40
CA ASP A 4 31.60 28.00 -19.56
C ASP A 4 30.92 28.47 -18.26
N LEU A 5 31.41 29.57 -17.67
CA LEU A 5 30.81 30.17 -16.47
C LEU A 5 29.41 30.73 -16.75
N HIS A 6 29.21 31.36 -17.91
CA HIS A 6 27.88 31.84 -18.31
C HIS A 6 26.90 30.69 -18.58
N ALA A 7 27.37 29.60 -19.19
CA ALA A 7 26.56 28.40 -19.41
C ALA A 7 26.14 27.75 -18.08
N GLN A 8 27.05 27.69 -17.11
CA GLN A 8 26.75 27.20 -15.75
C GLN A 8 25.74 28.10 -15.04
N ALA A 9 25.92 29.42 -15.09
CA ALA A 9 24.99 30.37 -14.46
C ALA A 9 23.57 30.26 -15.04
N ARG A 10 23.43 30.11 -16.37
CA ARG A 10 22.13 29.87 -17.01
C ARG A 10 21.50 28.55 -16.58
N THR A 11 22.29 27.49 -16.52
CA THR A 11 21.81 26.17 -16.06
C THR A 11 21.29 26.22 -14.62
N LEU A 12 21.94 26.98 -13.73
CA LEU A 12 21.46 27.19 -12.37
C LEU A 12 20.20 28.07 -12.32
N LEU A 13 20.12 29.11 -13.16
CA LEU A 13 18.91 29.96 -13.27
C LEU A 13 17.69 29.18 -13.79
N ASP A 14 17.88 28.32 -14.78
CA ASP A 14 16.80 27.50 -15.36
C ASP A 14 16.30 26.44 -14.38
N ARG A 15 17.15 25.99 -13.44
CA ARG A 15 16.74 25.08 -12.35
C ARG A 15 15.98 25.78 -11.22
N GLY A 16 16.13 27.10 -11.05
CA GLY A 16 15.43 27.90 -10.03
C GLY A 16 15.59 27.35 -8.61
N ASP A 17 14.64 27.62 -7.71
CA ASP A 17 14.66 27.10 -6.33
C ASP A 17 14.22 25.63 -6.22
N ALA A 18 14.37 24.84 -7.28
CA ALA A 18 14.04 23.42 -7.23
C ALA A 18 14.86 22.71 -6.12
N PRO A 19 14.26 21.76 -5.38
CA PRO A 19 14.96 21.01 -4.36
C PRO A 19 16.13 20.23 -5.00
N GLY A 20 17.35 20.72 -4.77
CA GLY A 20 18.56 20.16 -5.39
C GLY A 20 19.72 21.15 -5.60
N ILE A 21 19.50 22.47 -5.52
CA ILE A 21 20.59 23.45 -5.56
C ILE A 21 21.26 23.54 -4.20
N SER A 22 22.59 23.37 -4.16
CA SER A 22 23.35 23.54 -2.93
C SER A 22 23.46 25.02 -2.54
N PRO A 23 23.51 25.36 -1.24
CA PRO A 23 23.66 26.75 -0.79
C PRO A 23 24.93 27.42 -1.32
N ALA A 24 25.98 26.63 -1.61
CA ALA A 24 27.22 27.12 -2.20
C ALA A 24 27.04 27.57 -3.67
N GLU A 25 26.29 26.80 -4.47
CA GLU A 25 25.97 27.15 -5.85
C GLU A 25 25.06 28.39 -5.92
N GLN A 26 24.15 28.53 -4.96
CA GLN A 26 23.27 29.69 -4.87
C GLN A 26 24.05 30.96 -4.51
N ALA A 27 24.99 30.88 -3.56
CA ALA A 27 25.89 31.98 -3.23
C ALA A 27 26.79 32.39 -4.40
N TRP A 28 27.37 31.39 -5.10
CA TRP A 28 28.17 31.63 -6.30
C TRP A 28 27.37 32.31 -7.41
N LEU A 29 26.15 31.83 -7.68
CA LEU A 29 25.27 32.41 -8.68
C LEU A 29 24.93 33.87 -8.34
N HIS A 30 24.65 34.14 -7.06
CA HIS A 30 24.31 35.49 -6.62
C HIS A 30 25.47 36.47 -6.83
N GLU A 31 26.70 36.04 -6.52
CA GLU A 31 27.90 36.85 -6.76
C GLU A 31 28.16 37.05 -8.26
N HIS A 32 28.01 35.99 -9.07
CA HIS A 32 28.17 36.08 -10.52
C HIS A 32 27.20 37.07 -11.16
N LEU A 33 25.94 37.10 -10.71
CA LEU A 33 24.92 38.05 -11.20
C LEU A 33 25.22 39.52 -10.85
N ARG A 34 25.98 39.77 -9.77
CA ARG A 34 26.43 41.14 -9.43
C ARG A 34 27.49 41.64 -10.40
N GLN A 35 28.31 40.74 -10.92
CA GLN A 35 29.49 41.08 -11.74
C GLN A 35 29.21 40.96 -13.25
N CYS A 36 28.15 40.26 -13.65
CA CYS A 36 27.86 39.94 -15.05
C CYS A 36 26.48 40.45 -15.51
N ASP A 37 26.48 41.58 -16.21
CA ASP A 37 25.28 42.20 -16.81
C ASP A 37 24.46 41.28 -17.73
N PRO A 38 25.04 40.50 -18.67
CA PRO A 38 24.25 39.64 -19.54
C PRO A 38 23.53 38.50 -18.79
N CYS A 39 24.13 37.96 -17.73
CA CYS A 39 23.48 36.95 -16.89
C CYS A 39 22.35 37.57 -16.04
N ARG A 40 22.53 38.81 -15.55
CA ARG A 40 21.47 39.56 -14.86
C ARG A 40 20.28 39.83 -15.77
N CYS A 41 20.52 40.27 -17.01
CA CYS A 41 19.46 40.52 -17.98
C CYS A 41 18.67 39.23 -18.31
N TYR A 42 19.36 38.09 -18.46
CA TYR A 42 18.70 36.80 -18.64
C TYR A 42 17.82 36.43 -17.45
N ALA A 43 18.33 36.54 -16.22
CA ALA A 43 17.57 36.26 -15.00
C ALA A 43 16.29 37.11 -14.89
N GLU A 44 16.37 38.41 -15.20
CA GLU A 44 15.21 39.30 -15.18
C GLU A 44 14.16 38.97 -16.23
N LEU A 45 14.58 38.56 -17.44
CA LEU A 45 13.68 38.15 -18.51
C LEU A 45 12.94 36.85 -18.14
N THR A 46 13.67 35.87 -17.60
CA THR A 46 13.08 34.61 -17.12
C THR A 46 12.12 34.85 -15.96
N ALA A 47 12.48 35.70 -15.00
CA ALA A 47 11.59 36.07 -13.89
C ALA A 47 10.29 36.74 -14.38
N ARG A 48 10.39 37.66 -15.35
CA ARG A 48 9.22 38.29 -16.00
C ARG A 48 8.35 37.29 -16.75
N ALA A 49 8.96 36.33 -17.47
CA ALA A 49 8.23 35.28 -18.16
C ALA A 49 7.49 34.36 -17.18
N ILE A 50 8.14 33.94 -16.09
CA ILE A 50 7.52 33.14 -15.03
C ILE A 50 6.37 33.90 -14.37
N GLN A 51 6.55 35.20 -14.09
CA GLN A 51 5.51 36.05 -13.51
C GLN A 51 4.32 36.24 -14.47
N GLY A 52 4.59 36.37 -15.77
CA GLY A 52 3.55 36.35 -16.79
C GLY A 52 2.77 35.03 -16.77
N LEU A 53 3.47 33.89 -16.76
CA LEU A 53 2.86 32.57 -16.70
C LEU A 53 2.11 32.30 -15.38
N SER A 54 2.58 32.83 -14.25
CA SER A 54 1.89 32.69 -12.97
C SER A 54 0.56 33.45 -12.95
N SER A 55 0.45 34.57 -13.68
CA SER A 55 -0.83 35.25 -13.90
C SER A 55 -1.83 34.43 -14.73
N PHE A 56 -1.34 33.49 -15.55
CA PHE A 56 -2.15 32.50 -16.27
C PHE A 56 -2.31 31.18 -15.52
N SER A 57 -1.60 31.00 -14.39
CA SER A 57 -1.72 29.77 -13.62
C SER A 57 -3.15 29.69 -13.09
N PHE A 58 -3.85 28.65 -13.53
CA PHE A 58 -5.21 28.36 -13.12
C PHE A 58 -5.27 28.41 -11.61
N THR A 59 -6.18 29.25 -11.07
CA THR A 59 -6.56 29.21 -9.67
C THR A 59 -7.04 27.79 -9.39
N VAL A 60 -6.17 26.98 -8.80
CA VAL A 60 -6.56 25.68 -8.25
C VAL A 60 -7.62 26.02 -7.22
N ASP A 61 -8.87 25.62 -7.52
CA ASP A 61 -10.01 25.86 -6.64
C ASP A 61 -9.59 25.42 -5.23
N PRO A 62 -9.55 26.31 -4.23
CA PRO A 62 -9.16 25.96 -2.88
C PRO A 62 -10.09 24.87 -2.30
N GLY A 63 -11.30 24.70 -2.85
CA GLY A 63 -12.21 23.60 -2.56
C GLY A 63 -11.77 22.23 -3.11
N LEU A 64 -10.90 22.18 -4.13
CA LEU A 64 -10.42 20.94 -4.72
C LEU A 64 -9.55 20.15 -3.74
N ALA A 65 -8.66 20.82 -3.01
CA ALA A 65 -7.83 20.19 -1.98
C ALA A 65 -8.69 19.62 -0.83
N ALA A 66 -9.72 20.35 -0.40
CA ALA A 66 -10.64 19.86 0.62
C ALA A 66 -11.45 18.65 0.14
N ARG A 67 -11.89 18.66 -1.14
CA ARG A 67 -12.62 17.54 -1.74
C ARG A 67 -11.75 16.29 -1.93
N THR A 68 -10.49 16.46 -2.35
CA THR A 68 -9.56 15.34 -2.49
C THR A 68 -9.18 14.77 -1.13
N GLN A 69 -8.93 15.62 -0.13
CA GLN A 69 -8.67 15.17 1.23
C GLN A 69 -9.86 14.41 1.81
N ALA A 70 -11.09 14.93 1.65
CA ALA A 70 -12.30 14.22 2.08
C ALA A 70 -12.50 12.88 1.37
N ALA A 71 -12.20 12.80 0.07
CA ALA A 71 -12.26 11.54 -0.69
C ALA A 71 -11.20 10.54 -0.22
N LEU A 72 -9.98 11.01 0.08
CA LEU A 72 -8.89 10.19 0.61
C LEU A 72 -9.22 9.65 2.00
N THR A 73 -9.74 10.49 2.90
CA THR A 73 -10.12 10.05 4.26
C THR A 73 -11.24 9.00 4.20
N ARG A 74 -12.23 9.17 3.32
CA ARG A 74 -13.28 8.15 3.11
C ARG A 74 -12.70 6.84 2.59
N ARG A 75 -11.78 6.88 1.61
CA ARG A 75 -11.12 5.66 1.11
C ARG A 75 -10.25 4.99 2.17
N ALA A 76 -9.52 5.77 2.97
CA ALA A 76 -8.72 5.25 4.07
C ALA A 76 -9.59 4.49 5.08
N GLN A 77 -10.72 5.06 5.51
CA GLN A 77 -11.66 4.41 6.42
C GLN A 77 -12.26 3.13 5.83
N GLN A 78 -12.55 3.10 4.52
CA GLN A 78 -13.02 1.89 3.85
C GLN A 78 -11.96 0.76 3.86
N MET A 79 -10.70 1.10 3.59
CA MET A 79 -9.60 0.12 3.66
C MET A 79 -9.35 -0.41 5.08
N GLU A 80 -9.49 0.45 6.10
CA GLU A 80 -9.36 0.04 7.49
C GLU A 80 -10.47 -0.92 7.91
N ALA A 81 -11.72 -0.63 7.53
CA ALA A 81 -12.85 -1.52 7.80
C ALA A 81 -12.67 -2.90 7.14
N GLU A 82 -12.16 -2.94 5.90
CA GLU A 82 -11.87 -4.20 5.20
C GLU A 82 -10.71 -4.98 5.84
N ARG A 83 -9.65 -4.29 6.29
CA ARG A 83 -8.53 -4.90 7.02
C ARG A 83 -8.98 -5.49 8.36
N ALA A 84 -9.81 -4.78 9.12
CA ALA A 84 -10.35 -5.27 10.38
C ALA A 84 -11.17 -6.56 10.18
N ARG A 85 -12.02 -6.59 9.14
CA ARG A 85 -12.80 -7.77 8.78
C ARG A 85 -11.92 -8.95 8.38
N ARG A 86 -10.89 -8.71 7.56
CA ARG A 86 -9.94 -9.75 7.12
C ARG A 86 -9.12 -10.32 8.30
N SER A 87 -8.71 -9.46 9.23
CA SER A 87 -8.03 -9.87 10.47
C SER A 87 -8.92 -10.77 11.33
N MET A 88 -10.20 -10.46 11.46
CA MET A 88 -11.15 -11.30 12.20
C MET A 88 -11.30 -12.70 11.58
N TYR A 89 -11.39 -12.79 10.25
CA TYR A 89 -11.41 -14.08 9.55
C TYR A 89 -10.11 -14.88 9.74
N LEU A 90 -8.94 -14.22 9.65
CA LEU A 90 -7.65 -14.88 9.89
C LEU A 90 -7.52 -15.41 11.33
N ARG A 91 -7.96 -14.64 12.32
CA ARG A 91 -7.96 -15.08 13.73
C ARG A 91 -8.89 -16.27 13.94
N GLY A 92 -10.09 -16.23 13.36
CA GLY A 92 -11.03 -17.35 13.39
C GLY A 92 -10.44 -18.61 12.75
N PHE A 93 -9.79 -18.45 11.59
CA PHE A 93 -9.08 -19.54 10.91
C PHE A 93 -7.97 -20.13 11.77
N ALA A 94 -7.11 -19.28 12.34
CA ALA A 94 -6.02 -19.71 13.21
C ALA A 94 -6.55 -20.48 14.44
N LEU A 95 -7.63 -20.00 15.06
CA LEU A 95 -8.25 -20.66 16.20
C LEU A 95 -8.84 -22.03 15.83
N ALA A 96 -9.49 -22.15 14.66
CA ALA A 96 -10.03 -23.41 14.16
C ALA A 96 -8.91 -24.42 13.86
N CYS A 97 -7.80 -23.99 13.26
CA CYS A 97 -6.62 -24.83 13.07
C CYS A 97 -6.04 -25.29 14.41
N LEU A 98 -5.93 -24.39 15.40
CA LEU A 98 -5.46 -24.73 16.74
C LEU A 98 -6.34 -25.77 17.41
N PHE A 99 -7.66 -25.61 17.37
CA PHE A 99 -8.60 -26.58 17.91
C PHE A 99 -8.51 -27.94 17.23
N THR A 100 -8.26 -27.96 15.91
CA THR A 100 -8.09 -29.20 15.15
C THR A 100 -6.80 -29.92 15.54
N VAL A 101 -5.69 -29.19 15.67
CA VAL A 101 -4.40 -29.75 16.10
C VAL A 101 -4.47 -30.26 17.54
N ILE A 102 -5.03 -29.47 18.47
CA ILE A 102 -5.21 -29.86 19.87
C ILE A 102 -6.13 -31.07 19.97
N GLY A 103 -7.26 -31.05 19.24
CA GLY A 103 -8.19 -32.18 19.17
C GLY A 103 -7.50 -33.45 18.66
N SER A 104 -6.64 -33.33 17.65
CA SER A 104 -5.81 -34.46 17.15
C SER A 104 -4.92 -35.06 18.22
N LEU A 105 -4.21 -34.20 18.95
CA LEU A 105 -3.21 -34.60 19.93
C LEU A 105 -3.86 -35.23 21.16
N LEU A 106 -5.02 -34.72 21.58
CA LEU A 106 -5.80 -35.30 22.68
C LEU A 106 -6.54 -36.58 22.25
N ALA A 107 -7.00 -36.67 21.00
CA ALA A 107 -7.63 -37.87 20.49
C ALA A 107 -6.64 -39.03 20.39
N TRP A 108 -5.38 -38.75 20.03
CA TRP A 108 -4.33 -39.76 19.86
C TRP A 108 -4.18 -40.77 21.03
N PRO A 109 -4.06 -40.35 22.31
CA PRO A 109 -3.96 -41.29 23.43
C PRO A 109 -5.29 -42.01 23.74
N GLY A 110 -6.43 -41.33 23.60
CA GLY A 110 -7.75 -41.96 23.82
C GLY A 110 -8.03 -43.02 22.77
N TRP A 111 -7.65 -42.74 21.53
CA TRP A 111 -7.76 -43.66 20.42
C TRP A 111 -6.75 -44.83 20.58
N ALA A 112 -5.48 -44.58 20.90
CA ALA A 112 -4.51 -45.67 21.17
C ALA A 112 -4.90 -46.58 22.35
N TYR A 113 -5.73 -46.11 23.28
CA TYR A 113 -6.30 -46.91 24.36
C TYR A 113 -7.46 -47.80 23.87
N VAL A 114 -8.38 -47.26 23.06
CA VAL A 114 -9.51 -48.01 22.50
C VAL A 114 -9.05 -49.07 21.50
N ALA A 115 -8.08 -48.75 20.63
CA ALA A 115 -7.53 -49.70 19.65
C ALA A 115 -6.91 -50.94 20.32
N ARG A 116 -6.17 -50.76 21.42
CA ARG A 116 -5.63 -51.87 22.21
C ARG A 116 -6.70 -52.72 22.86
N ARG A 117 -7.84 -52.12 23.24
CA ARG A 117 -8.94 -52.84 23.89
C ARG A 117 -9.83 -53.61 22.92
N ALA A 118 -9.86 -53.22 21.65
CA ALA A 118 -10.83 -53.72 20.68
C ALA A 118 -10.26 -54.70 19.64
N GLN A 119 -8.95 -55.01 19.66
CA GLN A 119 -8.29 -55.95 18.72
C GLN A 119 -8.67 -55.73 17.23
N LEU A 120 -8.97 -54.50 16.84
CA LEU A 120 -9.41 -54.15 15.49
C LEU A 120 -8.23 -54.05 14.52
N ALA A 121 -8.45 -54.48 13.28
CA ALA A 121 -7.46 -54.42 12.21
C ALA A 121 -7.09 -52.96 11.85
N PRO A 122 -5.82 -52.66 11.56
CA PRO A 122 -5.30 -51.30 11.45
C PRO A 122 -5.90 -50.43 10.32
N TRP A 123 -6.58 -51.04 9.33
CA TRP A 123 -7.04 -50.36 8.11
C TRP A 123 -8.33 -49.55 8.30
N GLU A 124 -9.30 -50.05 9.09
CA GLU A 124 -10.60 -49.37 9.31
C GLU A 124 -10.42 -48.10 10.15
N TRP A 125 -9.36 -48.09 10.96
CA TRP A 125 -8.98 -46.98 11.81
C TRP A 125 -8.40 -45.79 11.05
N GLN A 126 -7.64 -46.05 9.98
CA GLN A 126 -7.05 -45.01 9.15
C GLN A 126 -8.10 -44.23 8.35
N LEU A 127 -9.17 -44.90 7.92
CA LEU A 127 -10.28 -44.26 7.21
C LEU A 127 -11.13 -43.38 8.14
N GLY A 128 -11.44 -43.85 9.34
CA GLY A 128 -12.17 -43.04 10.33
C GLY A 128 -11.40 -41.77 10.71
N PHE A 129 -10.08 -41.90 10.94
CA PHE A 129 -9.21 -40.75 11.20
C PHE A 129 -9.13 -39.80 10.01
N SER A 130 -8.93 -40.32 8.80
CA SER A 130 -8.83 -39.50 7.59
C SER A 130 -10.13 -38.77 7.28
N LEU A 131 -11.27 -39.43 7.41
CA LEU A 131 -12.58 -38.83 7.16
C LEU A 131 -12.92 -37.77 8.21
N PHE A 132 -12.62 -38.04 9.49
CA PHE A 132 -12.78 -37.07 10.58
C PHE A 132 -11.83 -35.87 10.42
N TRP A 133 -10.65 -36.07 9.82
CA TRP A 133 -9.66 -35.01 9.57
C TRP A 133 -9.99 -34.13 8.35
N VAL A 134 -10.49 -34.75 7.27
CA VAL A 134 -10.78 -34.07 6.00
C VAL A 134 -12.03 -33.20 6.10
N LEU A 135 -13.05 -33.63 6.86
CA LEU A 135 -14.31 -32.90 7.03
C LEU A 135 -14.15 -31.44 7.54
N PRO A 136 -13.43 -31.18 8.64
CA PRO A 136 -13.23 -29.81 9.13
C PRO A 136 -12.34 -28.99 8.18
N SER A 137 -11.31 -29.60 7.59
CA SER A 137 -10.44 -28.92 6.62
C SER A 137 -11.21 -28.48 5.37
N ALA A 138 -12.05 -29.37 4.81
CA ALA A 138 -12.91 -29.08 3.68
C ALA A 138 -13.97 -28.02 4.02
N SER A 139 -14.56 -28.08 5.22
CA SER A 139 -15.54 -27.10 5.68
C SER A 139 -14.93 -25.70 5.81
N ILE A 140 -13.72 -25.60 6.37
CA ILE A 140 -12.99 -24.33 6.50
C ILE A 140 -12.58 -23.80 5.12
N ALA A 141 -12.05 -24.66 4.23
CA ALA A 141 -11.69 -24.26 2.86
C ALA A 141 -12.93 -23.73 2.10
N MET A 142 -14.08 -24.38 2.26
CA MET A 142 -15.33 -23.94 1.65
C MET A 142 -15.82 -22.60 2.21
N LEU A 143 -15.77 -22.40 3.54
CA LEU A 143 -16.12 -21.13 4.17
C LEU A 143 -15.20 -19.99 3.73
N LEU A 144 -13.90 -20.27 3.56
CA LEU A 144 -12.91 -19.29 3.12
C LEU A 144 -13.12 -18.93 1.64
N LEU A 145 -13.42 -19.93 0.80
CA LEU A 145 -13.76 -19.73 -0.60
C LEU A 145 -15.04 -18.88 -0.77
N VAL A 146 -16.09 -19.21 -0.01
CA VAL A 146 -17.35 -18.44 0.00
C VAL A 146 -17.12 -17.03 0.53
N GLY A 147 -16.30 -16.88 1.59
CA GLY A 147 -15.90 -15.57 2.12
C GLY A 147 -15.17 -14.71 1.10
N MET A 148 -14.24 -15.29 0.33
CA MET A 148 -13.54 -14.59 -0.75
C MET A 148 -14.48 -14.25 -1.92
N ALA A 149 -15.34 -15.18 -2.33
CA ALA A 149 -16.28 -14.96 -3.43
C ALA A 149 -17.30 -13.84 -3.13
N LEU A 150 -17.85 -13.82 -1.91
CA LEU A 150 -18.77 -12.77 -1.46
C LEU A 150 -18.07 -11.41 -1.29
N GLY A 151 -16.80 -11.41 -0.88
CA GLY A 151 -15.98 -10.20 -0.84
C GLY A 151 -15.72 -9.61 -2.23
N ASN A 152 -15.39 -10.48 -3.19
CA ASN A 152 -15.04 -10.09 -4.56
C ASN A 152 -16.26 -9.65 -5.39
N GLY A 153 -17.45 -10.21 -5.15
CA GLY A 153 -18.69 -9.75 -5.78
C GLY A 153 -19.13 -8.37 -5.32
N ARG A 154 -18.86 -8.03 -4.06
CA ARG A 154 -19.28 -6.76 -3.44
C ARG A 154 -18.39 -5.57 -3.80
N SER A 155 -17.13 -5.81 -4.19
CA SER A 155 -16.24 -4.79 -4.76
C SER A 155 -16.61 -4.47 -6.22
N ASN A 156 -17.00 -5.47 -7.00
CA ASN A 156 -17.37 -5.30 -8.42
C ASN A 156 -18.68 -4.51 -8.62
N VAL A 157 -19.67 -4.69 -7.75
CA VAL A 157 -20.94 -3.93 -7.81
C VAL A 157 -20.74 -2.46 -7.43
N ARG A 158 -19.73 -2.14 -6.61
CA ARG A 158 -19.43 -0.77 -6.16
C ARG A 158 -18.59 0.06 -7.13
N SER A 159 -17.98 -0.54 -8.15
CA SER A 159 -17.24 0.21 -9.18
C SER A 159 -18.09 0.55 -10.41
N LEU A 160 -19.32 0.04 -10.48
CA LEU A 160 -20.27 0.25 -11.57
C LEU A 160 -21.43 1.20 -11.21
N ALA A 161 -21.52 1.64 -9.95
CA ALA A 161 -22.48 2.61 -9.45
C ALA A 161 -21.74 3.87 -8.98
#